data_AF-A0A3G8ZER2-F1
#
_entry.id   AF-A0A3G8ZER2-F1
#
_cell.length_a   1.000
_cell.length_b   1.000
_cell.length_c   1.000
_cell.angle_alpha   90.00
_cell.angle_beta   90.00
_cell.angle_gamma   90.00
#
_symmetry.space_group_name_H-M   'P 1'
#
loop_
_entity.id
_entity.type
_entity.pdbx_description
1 polymer ?
#
loop_
_entity_poly.entity_id
_entity_poly.type
_entity_poly.pdbx_seq_one_letter_code
_entity_poly.pdbx_strand_id
1 'polypeptide(L)'
;MKNLFILFTIILGLGVASAQDKKPTKEETVDYIKNTIVNSTYNRTESGASYYRDFKKNYIDVSLVGCLLKITYTSYSSMERKGDFGVRKTNDIVEIPVDKIEKIILEDGNLKFFVFQNKKSINTESKGELRRDGISKIDDYENVSDYTLYANIKDIDKLIKALNHLRKLCNAPEPISFD
;
A
#
# COMPACT_ATOMS: atom_id res chain seq x y z
N MET A 1 -42.44 31.03 30.66
CA MET A 1 -41.35 31.21 29.68
C MET A 1 -39.93 30.86 30.18
N LYS A 2 -39.75 30.37 31.43
CA LYS A 2 -38.42 29.96 31.94
C LYS A 2 -38.00 28.54 31.53
N ASN A 3 -38.97 27.67 31.21
CA ASN A 3 -38.70 26.27 30.92
C ASN A 3 -38.32 26.00 29.45
N LEU A 4 -38.46 26.98 28.55
CA LEU A 4 -38.11 26.83 27.13
C LEU A 4 -36.61 27.03 26.88
N PHE A 5 -35.95 27.87 27.70
CA PHE A 5 -34.52 28.13 27.59
C PHE A 5 -33.66 26.93 27.98
N ILE A 6 -34.12 26.08 28.90
CA ILE A 6 -33.37 24.89 29.35
C ILE A 6 -33.28 23.84 28.23
N LEU A 7 -34.30 23.74 27.37
CA LEU A 7 -34.30 22.76 26.27
C LEU A 7 -33.28 23.13 25.18
N PHE A 8 -33.08 24.42 24.90
CA PHE A 8 -32.10 24.88 23.91
C PHE A 8 -30.65 24.64 24.36
N THR A 9 -30.37 24.74 25.66
CA THR A 9 -29.02 24.47 26.20
C THR A 9 -28.63 23.00 26.12
N ILE A 10 -29.59 22.07 26.25
CA ILE A 10 -29.34 20.62 26.17
C ILE A 10 -29.12 20.20 24.70
N ILE A 11 -29.88 20.77 23.76
CA ILE A 11 -29.74 20.46 22.33
C ILE A 11 -28.44 21.04 21.76
N LEU A 12 -28.04 22.25 22.18
CA LEU A 12 -26.74 22.82 21.82
C LEU A 12 -25.56 22.09 22.48
N GLY A 13 -25.72 21.56 23.70
CA GLY A 13 -24.68 20.76 24.35
C GLY A 13 -24.41 19.40 23.70
N LEU A 14 -25.44 18.78 23.12
CA LEU A 14 -25.32 17.49 22.42
C LEU A 14 -24.83 17.63 20.97
N GLY A 15 -24.95 18.82 20.35
CA GLY A 15 -24.58 19.07 18.96
C GLY A 15 -23.10 19.41 18.70
N VAL A 16 -22.32 19.75 19.73
CA VAL A 16 -20.91 20.17 19.57
C VAL A 16 -19.89 19.04 19.78
N ALA A 17 -20.31 17.88 20.29
CA ALA A 17 -19.39 16.78 20.61
C ALA A 17 -18.97 15.94 19.39
N SER A 18 -19.61 16.10 18.23
CA SER A 18 -19.35 15.27 17.04
C SER A 18 -18.48 15.92 15.96
N ALA A 19 -17.99 17.14 16.17
CA ALA A 19 -17.04 17.83 15.29
C ALA A 19 -15.61 17.88 15.86
N GLN A 20 -15.30 17.09 16.89
CA GLN A 20 -13.93 16.84 17.28
C GLN A 20 -13.29 15.91 16.25
N ASP A 21 -12.32 16.43 15.50
CA ASP A 21 -11.34 15.76 14.64
C ASP A 21 -11.29 14.23 14.78
N LYS A 22 -12.26 13.54 14.16
CA LYS A 22 -12.17 12.08 14.05
C LYS A 22 -11.02 11.78 13.10
N LYS A 23 -9.89 11.39 13.68
CA LYS A 23 -8.77 10.82 12.92
C LYS A 23 -9.32 9.63 12.09
N PRO A 24 -8.84 9.43 10.85
CA PRO A 24 -9.32 8.35 10.00
C PRO A 24 -9.22 6.98 10.68
N THR A 25 -10.18 6.09 10.44
CA THR A 25 -10.14 4.68 10.90
C THR A 25 -9.16 3.84 10.08
N LYS A 26 -8.98 2.56 10.46
CA LYS A 26 -8.14 1.62 9.70
C LYS A 26 -8.67 1.43 8.29
N GLU A 27 -9.97 1.24 8.18
CA GLU A 27 -10.69 0.99 6.93
C GLU A 27 -10.57 2.21 6.00
N GLU A 28 -10.86 3.42 6.52
CA GLU A 28 -10.74 4.66 5.76
C GLU A 28 -9.30 4.91 5.28
N THR A 29 -8.32 4.57 6.12
CA THR A 29 -6.90 4.70 5.76
C THR A 29 -6.49 3.71 4.68
N VAL A 30 -6.97 2.47 4.73
CA VAL A 30 -6.72 1.44 3.71
C VAL A 30 -7.38 1.82 2.39
N ASP A 31 -8.61 2.31 2.41
CA ASP A 31 -9.30 2.80 1.22
C ASP A 31 -8.55 3.98 0.59
N TYR A 32 -8.02 4.89 1.41
CA TYR A 32 -7.17 5.97 0.93
C TYR A 32 -5.90 5.46 0.24
N ILE A 33 -5.18 4.53 0.87
CA ILE A 33 -3.98 3.90 0.29
C ILE A 33 -4.31 3.26 -1.06
N LYS A 34 -5.39 2.47 -1.12
CA LYS A 34 -5.87 1.82 -2.34
C LYS A 34 -6.16 2.81 -3.46
N ASN A 35 -6.83 3.92 -3.16
CA ASN A 35 -7.19 4.94 -4.15
C ASN A 35 -6.00 5.82 -4.60
N THR A 36 -4.93 5.84 -3.80
CA THR A 36 -3.70 6.59 -4.10
C THR A 36 -2.78 5.80 -5.04
N ILE A 37 -2.85 4.47 -4.98
CA ILE A 37 -2.16 3.55 -5.89
C ILE A 37 -2.92 3.49 -7.23
N VAL A 38 -2.23 3.78 -8.32
CA VAL A 38 -2.84 3.86 -9.66
C VAL A 38 -2.63 2.56 -10.42
N ASN A 39 -3.74 1.93 -10.80
CA ASN A 39 -3.73 0.84 -11.77
C ASN A 39 -3.23 1.35 -13.13
N SER A 40 -2.22 0.67 -13.69
CA SER A 40 -1.63 1.07 -14.97
C SER A 40 -2.17 0.19 -16.10
N THR A 41 -2.48 0.81 -17.24
CA THR A 41 -2.69 0.10 -18.51
C THR A 41 -1.67 0.61 -19.52
N TYR A 42 -0.99 -0.32 -20.18
CA TYR A 42 -0.02 -0.07 -21.23
C TYR A 42 -0.49 -0.77 -22.49
N ASN A 43 -0.61 0.00 -23.57
CA ASN A 43 -0.99 -0.51 -24.89
C ASN A 43 0.06 -0.04 -25.89
N ARG A 44 0.68 -0.97 -26.61
CA ARG A 44 1.56 -0.67 -27.74
C ARG A 44 1.03 -1.40 -28.96
N THR A 45 0.79 -0.63 -30.01
CA THR A 45 0.41 -1.15 -31.32
C THR A 45 1.44 -0.66 -32.32
N GLU A 46 2.10 -1.58 -33.02
CA GLU A 46 3.00 -1.25 -34.13
C GLU A 46 2.44 -1.77 -35.44
N SER A 47 2.41 -0.90 -36.46
CA SER A 47 1.97 -1.23 -37.81
C SER A 47 3.17 -1.41 -38.76
N GLY A 48 3.09 -2.38 -39.67
CA GLY A 48 4.15 -2.74 -40.62
C GLY A 48 4.18 -4.22 -40.96
N ALA A 49 5.23 -4.69 -41.63
CA ALA A 49 5.43 -6.10 -42.05
C ALA A 49 5.46 -7.11 -40.88
N SER A 50 5.54 -6.61 -39.65
CA SER A 50 5.47 -7.36 -38.40
C SER A 50 4.42 -6.74 -37.48
N TYR A 51 3.14 -6.78 -37.87
CA TYR A 51 2.05 -6.35 -37.00
C TYR A 51 2.17 -7.02 -35.62
N TYR A 52 2.29 -6.17 -34.59
CA TYR A 52 2.51 -6.56 -33.21
C TYR A 52 1.62 -5.70 -32.30
N ARG A 53 0.79 -6.36 -31.48
CA ARG A 53 -0.01 -5.69 -30.44
C ARG A 53 0.40 -6.25 -29.09
N ASP A 54 0.85 -5.37 -28.20
CA ASP A 54 1.16 -5.67 -26.82
C ASP A 54 0.22 -4.90 -25.91
N PHE A 55 -0.42 -5.62 -25.02
CA PHE A 55 -1.30 -5.08 -24.01
C PHE A 55 -0.81 -5.58 -22.68
N LYS A 56 -0.50 -4.67 -21.75
CA LYS A 56 -0.19 -4.99 -20.36
C LYS A 56 -1.08 -4.18 -19.44
N LYS A 57 -1.86 -4.85 -18.61
CA LYS A 57 -2.71 -4.21 -17.59
C LYS A 57 -2.38 -4.74 -16.21
N ASN A 58 -2.04 -3.82 -15.32
CA ASN A 58 -1.71 -4.14 -13.94
C ASN A 58 -2.81 -3.62 -13.03
N TYR A 59 -3.26 -4.49 -12.14
CA TYR A 59 -4.18 -4.17 -11.06
C TYR A 59 -3.49 -4.38 -9.74
N ILE A 60 -3.59 -3.38 -8.86
CA ILE A 60 -3.14 -3.47 -7.49
C ILE A 60 -4.38 -3.39 -6.61
N ASP A 61 -4.56 -4.39 -5.76
CA ASP A 61 -5.56 -4.37 -4.70
C ASP A 61 -4.88 -4.35 -3.35
N VAL A 62 -5.45 -3.60 -2.41
CA VAL A 62 -4.92 -3.43 -1.06
C VAL A 62 -6.02 -3.76 -0.08
N SER A 63 -5.69 -4.60 0.90
CA SER A 63 -6.58 -4.99 1.99
C SER A 63 -5.81 -5.10 3.29
N LEU A 64 -6.54 -5.11 4.41
CA LEU A 64 -5.97 -5.26 5.74
C LEU A 64 -6.69 -6.39 6.47
N VAL A 65 -5.92 -7.36 6.95
CA VAL A 65 -6.42 -8.44 7.82
C VAL A 65 -5.73 -8.32 9.18
N GLY A 66 -6.45 -7.78 10.17
CA GLY A 66 -5.86 -7.40 11.45
C GLY A 66 -4.86 -6.24 11.27
N CYS A 67 -3.56 -6.53 11.36
CA CYS A 67 -2.47 -5.58 11.07
C CYS A 67 -1.54 -6.07 9.96
N LEU A 68 -2.00 -7.03 9.17
CA LEU A 68 -1.31 -7.53 7.99
C LEU A 68 -1.86 -6.81 6.75
N LEU A 69 -1.06 -5.91 6.18
CA LEU A 69 -1.38 -5.23 4.93
C LEU A 69 -1.08 -6.18 3.77
N LYS A 70 -2.13 -6.56 3.05
CA LYS A 70 -2.05 -7.46 1.92
C LYS A 70 -2.20 -6.68 0.62
N ILE A 71 -1.14 -6.71 -0.19
CA ILE A 71 -1.06 -6.08 -1.50
C ILE A 71 -1.08 -7.20 -2.54
N THR A 72 -2.10 -7.21 -3.40
CA THR A 72 -2.22 -8.17 -4.50
C THR A 72 -1.93 -7.45 -5.81
N TYR A 73 -0.89 -7.89 -6.50
CA TYR A 73 -0.55 -7.43 -7.84
C TYR A 73 -1.05 -8.45 -8.86
N THR A 74 -1.87 -8.02 -9.81
CA THR A 74 -2.32 -8.85 -10.93
C THR A 74 -1.88 -8.21 -12.24
N SER A 75 -1.03 -8.88 -13.00
CA SER A 75 -0.66 -8.46 -14.36
C SER A 75 -1.37 -9.33 -15.39
N TYR A 76 -2.02 -8.69 -16.34
CA TYR A 76 -2.51 -9.31 -17.56
C TYR A 76 -1.65 -8.80 -18.70
N SER A 77 -0.98 -9.69 -19.42
CA SER A 77 -0.31 -9.35 -20.67
C SER A 77 -0.91 -10.14 -21.82
N SER A 78 -1.22 -9.49 -22.93
CA SER A 78 -1.50 -10.18 -24.18
C SER A 78 -0.60 -9.70 -25.29
N MET A 79 -0.21 -10.64 -26.14
CA MET A 79 0.69 -10.43 -27.26
C MET A 79 0.06 -11.04 -28.50
N GLU A 80 -0.13 -10.22 -29.52
CA GLU A 80 -0.58 -10.64 -30.84
C GLU A 80 0.57 -10.49 -31.84
N ARG A 81 0.97 -11.58 -32.50
CA ARG A 81 2.02 -11.55 -33.53
C ARG A 81 1.59 -12.39 -34.72
N LYS A 82 1.41 -11.76 -35.89
CA LYS A 82 1.02 -12.44 -37.15
C LYS A 82 -0.21 -13.36 -37.04
N GLY A 83 -1.19 -13.01 -36.21
CA GLY A 83 -2.42 -13.78 -36.01
C GLY A 83 -2.39 -14.77 -34.83
N ASP A 84 -1.22 -15.02 -34.24
CA ASP A 84 -1.13 -15.78 -32.99
C ASP A 84 -1.38 -14.86 -31.80
N PHE A 85 -2.34 -15.24 -30.94
CA PHE A 85 -2.73 -14.49 -29.75
C PHE A 85 -2.41 -15.28 -28.48
N GLY A 86 -1.52 -14.72 -27.66
CA GLY A 86 -1.19 -15.25 -26.34
C GLY A 86 -1.72 -14.33 -25.24
N VAL A 87 -2.27 -14.91 -24.17
CA VAL A 87 -2.62 -14.19 -22.94
C VAL A 87 -1.89 -14.85 -21.78
N ARG A 88 -1.26 -14.03 -20.93
CA ARG A 88 -0.65 -14.46 -19.68
C ARG A 88 -1.23 -13.64 -18.54
N LYS A 89 -1.55 -14.31 -17.45
CA LYS A 89 -1.93 -13.70 -16.17
C LYS A 89 -0.89 -14.09 -15.13
N THR A 90 -0.36 -13.12 -14.41
CA THR A 90 0.46 -13.36 -13.21
C THR A 90 -0.24 -12.70 -12.01
N ASN A 91 -0.17 -13.37 -10.86
CA ASN A 91 -0.66 -12.84 -9.59
C ASN A 91 0.47 -12.96 -8.57
N ASP A 92 0.78 -11.86 -7.92
CA ASP A 92 1.77 -11.79 -6.86
C ASP A 92 1.08 -11.20 -5.61
N ILE A 93 1.41 -11.73 -4.44
CA ILE A 93 0.83 -11.30 -3.18
C ILE A 93 1.98 -10.95 -2.23
N VAL A 94 1.92 -9.75 -1.66
CA VAL A 94 2.83 -9.29 -0.61
C VAL A 94 2.03 -9.01 0.64
N GLU A 95 2.52 -9.54 1.76
CA GLU A 95 1.91 -9.39 3.07
C GLU A 95 2.91 -8.69 4.00
N ILE A 96 2.55 -7.50 4.46
CA ILE A 96 3.42 -6.63 5.25
C ILE A 96 2.80 -6.49 6.66
N PRO A 97 3.47 -6.96 7.72
CA PRO A 97 3.01 -6.73 9.08
C PRO A 97 3.24 -5.27 9.45
N VAL A 98 2.17 -4.47 9.41
CA VAL A 98 2.23 -3.00 9.53
C VAL A 98 2.76 -2.58 10.90
N ASP A 99 2.40 -3.33 11.95
CA ASP A 99 2.87 -3.14 13.33
C ASP A 99 4.38 -3.28 13.49
N LYS A 100 5.06 -3.92 12.52
CA LYS A 100 6.50 -4.17 12.51
C LYS A 100 7.25 -3.36 11.45
N ILE A 101 6.56 -2.48 10.72
CA ILE A 101 7.21 -1.53 9.84
C ILE A 101 7.95 -0.53 10.70
N GLU A 102 9.20 -0.28 10.34
CA GLU A 102 10.12 0.56 11.11
C GLU A 102 10.51 1.79 10.32
N LYS A 103 10.67 1.60 9.02
CA LYS A 103 10.97 2.68 8.09
C LYS A 103 10.25 2.45 6.77
N ILE A 104 9.78 3.54 6.18
CA ILE A 104 9.23 3.59 4.82
C ILE A 104 10.06 4.63 4.08
N ILE A 105 10.71 4.25 2.98
CA ILE A 105 11.46 5.19 2.14
C ILE A 105 10.97 5.15 0.70
N LEU A 106 11.29 6.22 -0.02
CA LEU A 106 11.19 6.29 -1.46
C LEU A 106 12.59 6.12 -2.06
N GLU A 107 12.78 5.08 -2.87
CA GLU A 107 14.03 4.82 -3.58
C GLU A 107 13.71 4.48 -5.04
N ASP A 108 14.33 5.17 -5.99
CA ASP A 108 14.11 5.00 -7.43
C ASP A 108 12.62 5.05 -7.86
N GLY A 109 11.82 5.87 -7.17
CA GLY A 109 10.39 6.00 -7.44
C GLY A 109 9.52 4.88 -6.87
N ASN A 110 10.11 3.93 -6.12
CA ASN A 110 9.41 2.83 -5.47
C ASN A 110 9.35 3.02 -3.95
N LEU A 111 8.24 2.60 -3.33
CA LEU A 111 8.13 2.57 -1.88
C LEU A 111 8.78 1.31 -1.33
N LYS A 112 9.73 1.47 -0.43
CA LYS A 112 10.37 0.37 0.30
C LYS A 112 9.94 0.36 1.75
N PHE A 113 9.56 -0.82 2.22
CA PHE A 113 9.18 -1.07 3.61
C PHE A 113 10.27 -1.89 4.29
N PHE A 114 10.79 -1.36 5.39
CA PHE A 114 11.74 -2.09 6.24
C PHE A 114 11.00 -2.63 7.45
N VAL A 115 11.03 -3.95 7.59
CA VAL A 115 10.36 -4.68 8.67
C VAL A 115 11.40 -5.43 9.49
N PHE A 116 11.49 -5.15 10.79
CA PHE A 116 12.33 -5.92 11.70
C PHE A 116 11.66 -7.25 12.08
N GLN A 117 12.44 -8.33 12.02
CA GLN A 117 12.09 -9.60 12.63
C GLN A 117 13.08 -9.88 13.76
N ASN A 118 12.58 -10.05 14.99
CA ASN A 118 13.40 -10.50 16.12
C ASN A 118 14.12 -11.81 15.76
N LYS A 119 15.43 -11.72 15.52
CA LYS A 119 16.47 -12.78 15.44
C LYS A 119 16.03 -14.21 15.04
N LYS A 120 15.17 -14.37 14.04
CA LYS A 120 14.99 -15.68 13.38
C LYS A 120 14.47 -15.50 11.97
N SER A 121 15.29 -15.91 11.00
CA SER A 121 14.98 -15.93 9.58
C SER A 121 13.75 -16.80 9.33
N ILE A 122 12.61 -16.19 9.05
CA ILE A 122 11.51 -16.90 8.40
C ILE A 122 11.75 -16.78 6.90
N ASN A 123 12.13 -17.92 6.30
CA ASN A 123 12.03 -18.13 4.87
C ASN A 123 10.56 -18.04 4.47
N THR A 124 10.10 -16.85 4.13
CA THR A 124 8.85 -16.66 3.40
C THR A 124 9.17 -16.78 1.92
N GLU A 125 8.81 -17.93 1.35
CA GLU A 125 8.78 -18.14 -0.11
C GLU A 125 7.71 -17.22 -0.71
N SER A 126 8.13 -16.19 -1.44
CA SER A 126 7.26 -15.46 -2.36
C SER A 126 7.30 -16.15 -3.72
N LYS A 127 6.15 -16.66 -4.17
CA LYS A 127 5.94 -16.99 -5.59
C LYS A 127 5.31 -15.76 -6.24
N GLY A 128 6.15 -14.93 -6.85
CA GLY A 128 5.68 -13.81 -7.66
C GLY A 128 6.73 -12.72 -7.88
N GLU A 129 6.68 -12.06 -9.05
CA GLU A 129 7.63 -11.00 -9.46
C GLU A 129 7.33 -9.67 -8.75
N LEU A 130 7.40 -9.70 -7.43
CA LEU A 130 7.86 -8.61 -6.58
C LEU A 130 9.18 -9.09 -5.99
N ARG A 131 10.30 -8.51 -6.42
CA ARG A 131 11.61 -8.93 -5.93
C ARG A 131 11.70 -8.60 -4.44
N ARG A 132 11.78 -9.64 -3.62
CA ARG A 132 12.43 -9.56 -2.31
C ARG A 132 13.89 -9.24 -2.62
N ASP A 133 14.27 -7.96 -2.63
CA ASP A 133 15.62 -7.54 -3.07
C ASP A 133 16.74 -8.04 -2.13
N GLY A 134 16.38 -8.74 -1.06
CA GLY A 134 17.28 -9.51 -0.22
C GLY A 134 17.16 -9.10 1.24
N ILE A 135 18.04 -9.68 2.05
CA ILE A 135 18.33 -9.16 3.39
C ILE A 135 19.40 -8.08 3.18
N SER A 136 19.06 -6.82 3.41
CA SER A 136 20.02 -5.72 3.40
C SER A 136 20.44 -5.38 4.83
N LYS A 137 21.72 -5.06 5.02
CA LYS A 137 22.21 -4.42 6.25
C LYS A 137 21.96 -2.92 6.12
N ILE A 138 21.12 -2.37 6.99
CA ILE A 138 21.09 -0.93 7.26
C ILE A 138 21.80 -0.74 8.59
N ASP A 139 22.95 -0.08 8.52
CA ASP A 139 23.80 0.55 9.54
C ASP A 139 24.07 -0.14 10.89
N ASP A 140 23.31 -1.14 11.34
CA ASP A 140 23.58 -1.98 12.52
C ASP A 140 22.71 -3.26 12.62
N TYR A 141 21.85 -3.58 11.64
CA TYR A 141 20.83 -4.63 11.79
C TYR A 141 21.00 -5.82 10.82
N GLU A 142 21.01 -7.04 11.36
CA GLU A 142 21.33 -8.27 10.61
C GLU A 142 20.12 -8.93 9.92
N ASN A 143 18.87 -8.53 10.17
CA ASN A 143 17.68 -9.21 9.65
C ASN A 143 16.53 -8.24 9.33
N VAL A 144 16.66 -7.53 8.21
CA VAL A 144 15.59 -6.66 7.68
C VAL A 144 14.97 -7.32 6.46
N SER A 145 13.64 -7.45 6.45
CA SER A 145 12.93 -7.76 5.22
C SER A 145 12.62 -6.46 4.49
N ASP A 146 13.07 -6.35 3.24
CA ASP A 146 12.69 -5.28 2.31
C ASP A 146 11.51 -5.75 1.45
N TYR A 147 10.44 -4.95 1.46
CA TYR A 147 9.32 -5.07 0.53
C TYR A 147 9.30 -3.83 -0.37
N THR A 148 9.41 -4.03 -1.68
CA THR A 148 9.32 -2.94 -2.65
C THR A 148 7.96 -2.94 -3.35
N LEU A 149 7.26 -1.81 -3.33
CA LEU A 149 6.01 -1.60 -4.06
C LEU A 149 6.28 -0.84 -5.36
N TYR A 150 6.18 -1.55 -6.49
CA TYR A 150 6.24 -0.97 -7.83
C TYR A 150 4.85 -0.53 -8.26
N ALA A 151 4.52 0.74 -8.01
CA ALA A 151 3.23 1.31 -8.33
C ALA A 151 3.36 2.76 -8.81
N ASN A 152 2.46 3.17 -9.71
CA ASN A 152 2.30 4.58 -10.00
C ASN A 152 1.49 5.21 -8.86
N ILE A 153 2.06 6.21 -8.18
CA ILE A 153 1.53 6.80 -6.96
C ILE A 153 1.18 8.26 -7.24
N LYS A 154 -0.08 8.66 -7.00
CA LYS A 154 -0.54 10.04 -7.25
C LYS A 154 0.09 11.08 -6.33
N ASP A 155 0.25 10.72 -5.06
CA ASP A 155 0.71 11.62 -4.00
C ASP A 155 1.50 10.82 -2.97
N ILE A 156 2.82 10.81 -3.14
CA ILE A 156 3.71 9.95 -2.36
C ILE A 156 3.80 10.39 -0.90
N ASP A 157 3.81 11.70 -0.64
CA ASP A 157 3.90 12.23 0.71
C ASP A 157 2.65 11.90 1.52
N LYS A 158 1.46 12.04 0.91
CA LYS A 158 0.23 11.64 1.59
C LYS A 158 0.11 10.13 1.75
N LEU A 159 0.63 9.34 0.80
CA LEU A 159 0.70 7.89 0.95
C LEU A 159 1.58 7.48 2.14
N ILE A 160 2.77 8.07 2.29
CA ILE A 160 3.65 7.83 3.43
C ILE A 160 2.97 8.24 4.74
N LYS A 161 2.27 9.38 4.77
CA LYS A 161 1.49 9.81 5.95
C LYS A 161 0.37 8.83 6.29
N ALA A 162 -0.37 8.33 5.30
CA ALA A 162 -1.41 7.35 5.49
C ALA A 162 -0.86 6.01 6.02
N LEU A 163 0.26 5.54 5.48
CA LEU A 163 0.93 4.33 5.95
C LEU A 163 1.43 4.49 7.40
N ASN A 164 2.02 5.65 7.75
CA ASN A 164 2.42 5.94 9.13
C ASN A 164 1.22 6.06 10.08
N HIS A 165 0.11 6.64 9.63
CA HIS A 165 -1.12 6.66 10.41
C HIS A 165 -1.66 5.23 10.64
N LEU A 166 -1.65 4.38 9.61
CA LEU A 166 -2.05 2.98 9.73
C LEU A 166 -1.17 2.20 10.72
N ARG A 167 0.15 2.45 10.75
CA ARG A 167 1.08 1.92 11.76
C ARG A 167 0.63 2.26 13.18
N LYS A 168 0.31 3.54 13.43
CA LYS A 168 -0.17 3.99 14.75
C LYS A 168 -1.49 3.32 15.14
N LEU A 169 -2.42 3.18 14.21
CA LEU A 169 -3.68 2.45 14.44
C LEU A 169 -3.45 0.95 14.72
N CYS A 170 -2.30 0.41 14.30
CA CYS A 170 -1.86 -0.94 14.60
C CYS A 170 -0.98 -1.06 15.85
N ASN A 171 -0.92 -0.02 16.69
CA ASN A 171 -0.10 0.04 17.90
C ASN A 171 1.39 -0.22 17.62
N ALA A 172 1.87 0.11 16.42
CA ALA A 172 3.30 0.08 16.13
C ALA A 172 4.03 1.08 17.04
N PRO A 173 5.25 0.76 17.52
CA PRO A 173 6.10 1.76 18.14
C PRO A 173 6.37 2.91 17.15
N GLU A 174 6.65 4.11 17.66
CA GLU A 174 7.12 5.19 16.80
C GLU A 174 8.38 4.71 16.06
N PRO A 175 8.50 5.03 14.75
CA PRO A 175 9.70 4.69 14.00
C PRO A 175 10.94 5.26 14.72
N ILE A 176 12.00 4.46 14.78
CA ILE A 176 13.28 4.93 15.28
C ILE A 176 13.72 6.11 14.41
N SER A 177 13.83 7.31 15.00
CA SER A 177 14.38 8.48 14.31
C SER A 177 15.89 8.29 14.18
N PHE A 178 16.43 8.55 13.00
CA PHE A 178 17.87 8.50 12.72
C PHE A 178 18.39 9.89 12.35
N ASP A 179 17.86 10.93 13.03
CA ASP A 179 18.37 12.30 12.90
C ASP A 179 19.85 12.39 13.32
#